data_AF-A0A350BN84-F1
#
_entry.id   AF-A0A350BN84-F1
#
_cell.length_a   1.000
_cell.length_b   1.000
_cell.length_c   1.000
_cell.angle_alpha   90.00
_cell.angle_beta   90.00
_cell.angle_gamma   90.00
#
_symmetry.space_group_name_H-M   'P 1'
#
loop_
_entity.id
_entity.type
_entity.pdbx_description
1 polymer ?
#
loop_
_entity_poly.entity_id
_entity_poly.type
_entity_poly.pdbx_seq_one_letter_code
_entity_poly.pdbx_strand_id
1 'polypeptide(L)'
;MAIHIGFLRAGWLGLIVAGASFILPAVLVTGVIAWSYGQYGALPSVEPFLRGTKPAVLAIIAAAAYRFGKTAFTTPVLWGVGAGVLGASLAGVGEIVCLATGGLAGTAWTMWNKRRTGVQGSGAMLWMAAPTLAAATGSGITLAGLGLSFLKIGAVLYGSGYVLVAFLQGEFVDNRGWLTQQQLLDAIAVGQFTPGPVLSTATFVGFQILGIPGAIVATAAIFLPSFVYVALLNPILPRLQRNPYFTSFLDAVTASSVALIMAVTVRLSLAAIASWTSALLTLVALACIVRFNVNSVWIVLGGAVAGWAIL
;
A
#
# COMPACT_ATOMS: atom_id res chain seq x y z
N MET A 1 -14.65 2.73 1.68
CA MET A 1 -16.05 2.26 1.70
C MET A 1 -16.82 2.74 2.93
N ALA A 2 -16.39 2.45 4.17
CA ALA A 2 -17.10 2.89 5.39
C ALA A 2 -17.42 4.41 5.42
N ILE A 3 -16.41 5.26 5.17
CA ILE A 3 -16.55 6.73 5.10
C ILE A 3 -17.60 7.16 4.06
N HIS A 4 -17.59 6.53 2.88
CA HIS A 4 -18.51 6.83 1.80
C HIS A 4 -19.95 6.39 2.10
N ILE A 5 -20.13 5.20 2.67
CA ILE A 5 -21.46 4.71 3.10
C ILE A 5 -22.02 5.61 4.20
N GLY A 6 -21.19 6.03 5.15
CA GLY A 6 -21.57 7.01 6.18
C GLY A 6 -22.06 8.33 5.57
N PHE A 7 -21.31 8.86 4.59
CA PHE A 7 -21.71 10.07 3.87
C PHE A 7 -23.07 9.92 3.18
N LEU A 8 -23.32 8.80 2.50
CA LEU A 8 -24.59 8.56 1.82
C LEU A 8 -25.77 8.44 2.79
N ARG A 9 -25.55 7.95 4.01
CA ARG A 9 -26.62 7.75 4.99
C ARG A 9 -26.95 8.99 5.82
N ALA A 10 -25.95 9.79 6.21
CA ALA A 10 -26.15 10.91 7.12
C ALA A 10 -25.26 12.14 6.80
N GLY A 11 -24.84 12.30 5.54
CA GLY A 11 -24.05 13.43 5.09
C GLY A 11 -22.71 13.55 5.83
N TRP A 12 -22.32 14.78 6.15
CA TRP A 12 -21.05 15.09 6.81
C TRP A 12 -20.87 14.41 8.17
N LEU A 13 -21.94 14.33 8.98
CA LEU A 13 -21.87 13.67 10.29
C LEU A 13 -21.70 12.17 10.12
N GLY A 14 -22.42 11.56 9.18
CA GLY A 14 -22.26 10.14 8.87
C GLY A 14 -20.86 9.80 8.37
N LEU A 15 -20.25 10.68 7.57
CA LEU A 15 -18.87 10.56 7.10
C LEU A 15 -17.86 10.52 8.25
N ILE A 16 -17.98 11.45 9.21
CA ILE A 16 -17.07 11.53 10.36
C ILE A 16 -17.27 10.34 11.29
N VAL A 17 -18.52 10.05 11.69
CA VAL A 17 -18.84 8.99 12.65
C VAL A 17 -18.48 7.61 12.10
N ALA A 18 -18.81 7.31 10.84
CA ALA A 18 -18.47 6.03 10.23
C ALA A 18 -16.96 5.87 10.04
N GLY A 19 -16.27 6.95 9.65
CA GLY A 19 -14.81 6.95 9.52
C GLY A 19 -14.12 6.72 10.87
N ALA A 20 -14.46 7.50 11.89
CA ALA A 20 -13.89 7.40 13.22
C ALA A 20 -14.14 6.01 13.84
N SER A 21 -15.37 5.50 13.76
CA SER A 21 -15.73 4.19 14.33
C SER A 21 -15.04 3.02 13.62
N PHE A 22 -14.69 3.19 12.34
CA PHE A 22 -13.93 2.17 11.58
C PHE A 22 -12.42 2.27 11.83
N ILE A 23 -11.87 3.47 11.98
CA ILE A 23 -10.42 3.71 12.08
C ILE A 23 -9.92 3.57 13.52
N LEU A 24 -10.62 4.14 14.51
CA LEU A 24 -10.13 4.23 15.88
C LEU A 24 -9.85 2.87 16.54
N PRO A 25 -10.72 1.84 16.44
CA PRO A 25 -10.43 0.55 17.06
C PRO A 25 -9.14 -0.08 16.51
N ALA A 26 -8.96 -0.01 15.18
CA ALA A 26 -7.77 -0.54 14.52
C ALA A 26 -6.52 0.21 14.97
N VAL A 27 -6.56 1.55 15.00
CA VAL A 27 -5.43 2.40 15.40
C VAL A 27 -5.05 2.17 16.86
N LEU A 28 -6.04 1.99 17.76
CA LEU A 28 -5.77 1.70 19.17
C LEU A 28 -5.09 0.34 19.33
N VAL A 29 -5.62 -0.72 18.71
CA VAL A 29 -5.01 -2.05 18.77
C VAL A 29 -3.61 -2.05 18.17
N THR A 30 -3.44 -1.48 16.98
CA THR A 30 -2.12 -1.35 16.35
C THR A 30 -1.16 -0.50 17.19
N GLY A 31 -1.63 0.57 17.81
CA GLY A 31 -0.84 1.43 18.69
C GLY A 31 -0.36 0.70 19.94
N VAL A 32 -1.21 -0.10 20.57
CA VAL A 32 -0.83 -0.96 21.69
C VAL A 32 0.22 -1.98 21.26
N ILE A 33 0.05 -2.62 20.10
CA ILE A 33 1.04 -3.57 19.58
C ILE A 33 2.36 -2.87 19.25
N ALA A 34 2.33 -1.66 18.69
CA ALA A 34 3.52 -0.87 18.39
C ALA A 34 4.30 -0.48 19.66
N TRP A 35 3.58 -0.07 20.70
CA TRP A 35 4.15 0.18 22.01
C TRP A 35 4.79 -1.08 22.61
N SER A 36 4.07 -2.20 22.61
CA SER A 36 4.58 -3.49 23.09
C SER A 36 5.81 -3.94 22.30
N TYR A 37 5.85 -3.73 20.98
CA TYR A 37 7.01 -4.04 20.15
C TYR A 37 8.23 -3.21 20.55
N GLY A 38 8.05 -1.90 20.80
CA GLY A 38 9.15 -1.04 21.23
C GLY A 38 9.73 -1.45 22.59
N GLN A 39 8.91 -2.00 23.49
CA GLN A 39 9.33 -2.44 24.83
C GLN A 39 9.90 -3.85 24.86
N TYR A 40 9.31 -4.79 24.10
CA TYR A 40 9.57 -6.23 24.23
C TYR A 40 10.15 -6.88 22.97
N GLY A 41 10.16 -6.18 21.83
CA GLY A 41 10.60 -6.74 20.54
C GLY A 41 12.08 -7.10 20.47
N ALA A 42 12.91 -6.52 21.34
CA ALA A 42 14.33 -6.84 21.47
C ALA A 42 14.61 -8.03 22.42
N LEU A 43 13.59 -8.61 23.04
CA LEU A 43 13.79 -9.75 23.94
C LEU A 43 14.16 -11.01 23.15
N PRO A 44 15.18 -11.78 23.57
CA PRO A 44 15.60 -13.01 22.89
C PRO A 44 14.51 -14.07 22.76
N SER A 45 13.51 -14.07 23.66
CA SER A 45 12.37 -14.98 23.61
C SER A 45 11.34 -14.62 22.54
N VAL A 46 11.30 -13.37 22.08
CA VAL A 46 10.33 -12.85 21.11
C VAL A 46 10.90 -12.86 19.69
N GLU A 47 12.22 -12.78 19.56
CA GLU A 47 12.92 -12.75 18.28
C GLU A 47 12.56 -13.93 17.34
N PRO A 48 12.49 -15.21 17.80
CA PRO A 48 12.11 -16.32 16.93
C PRO A 48 10.69 -16.22 16.37
N PHE A 49 9.74 -15.70 17.17
CA PHE A 49 8.37 -15.46 16.71
C PHE A 49 8.34 -14.41 15.58
N LEU A 50 9.06 -13.31 15.75
CA LEU A 50 9.16 -12.25 14.73
C LEU A 50 9.94 -12.71 13.48
N ARG A 51 10.88 -13.64 13.62
CA ARG A 51 11.53 -14.25 12.44
C ARG A 51 10.55 -15.12 11.66
N GLY A 52 9.66 -15.85 12.34
CA GLY A 52 8.62 -16.68 11.72
C GLY A 52 7.51 -15.92 10.99
N THR A 53 7.20 -14.69 11.43
CA THR A 53 6.17 -13.86 10.78
C THR A 53 6.63 -13.32 9.42
N LYS A 54 7.94 -13.08 9.21
CA LYS A 54 8.51 -12.56 7.96
C LYS A 54 8.09 -13.37 6.71
N PRO A 55 8.34 -14.70 6.63
CA PRO A 55 7.94 -15.49 5.47
C PRO A 55 6.41 -15.56 5.30
N ALA A 56 5.65 -15.52 6.40
CA ALA A 56 4.19 -15.48 6.36
C ALA A 56 3.65 -14.18 5.75
N VAL A 57 4.18 -13.02 6.16
CA VAL A 57 3.82 -11.72 5.59
C VAL A 57 4.20 -11.63 4.13
N LEU A 58 5.40 -12.08 3.77
CA LEU A 58 5.84 -12.14 2.38
C LEU A 58 4.88 -12.98 1.53
N ALA A 59 4.46 -14.15 2.02
CA ALA A 59 3.49 -14.99 1.34
C ALA A 59 2.12 -14.30 1.17
N ILE A 60 1.68 -13.50 2.16
CA ILE A 60 0.45 -12.72 2.06
C ILE A 60 0.55 -11.64 0.98
N ILE A 61 1.66 -10.90 0.93
CA ILE A 61 1.89 -9.86 -0.08
C ILE A 61 1.98 -10.50 -1.47
N ALA A 62 2.71 -11.62 -1.61
CA ALA A 62 2.83 -12.38 -2.84
C ALA A 62 1.45 -12.92 -3.32
N ALA A 63 0.64 -13.45 -2.40
CA ALA A 63 -0.71 -13.90 -2.71
C ALA A 63 -1.61 -12.74 -3.16
N ALA A 64 -1.49 -11.57 -2.55
CA ALA A 64 -2.19 -10.37 -2.97
C ALA A 64 -1.78 -9.95 -4.39
N ALA A 65 -0.47 -9.93 -4.68
CA ALA A 65 0.06 -9.65 -6.01
C ALA A 65 -0.51 -10.62 -7.05
N TYR A 66 -0.53 -11.92 -6.76
CA TYR A 66 -1.09 -12.95 -7.64
C TYR A 66 -2.59 -12.76 -7.90
N ARG A 67 -3.38 -12.52 -6.83
CA ARG A 67 -4.84 -12.34 -6.94
C ARG A 67 -5.20 -11.09 -7.74
N PHE A 68 -4.53 -9.97 -7.50
CA PHE A 68 -4.78 -8.73 -8.24
C PHE A 68 -4.20 -8.75 -9.65
N GLY A 69 -3.10 -9.49 -9.89
CA GLY A 69 -2.54 -9.67 -11.23
C GLY A 69 -3.54 -10.29 -12.20
N LYS A 70 -4.31 -11.28 -11.76
CA LYS A 70 -5.34 -11.93 -12.59
C LYS A 70 -6.42 -10.98 -13.09
N THR A 71 -6.78 -9.96 -12.29
CA THR A 71 -7.83 -9.01 -12.65
C THR A 71 -7.30 -7.72 -13.26
N ALA A 72 -6.04 -7.36 -13.01
CA ALA A 72 -5.44 -6.12 -13.49
C ALA A 72 -4.85 -6.25 -14.91
N PHE A 73 -4.33 -7.41 -15.30
CA PHE A 73 -3.67 -7.60 -16.59
C PHE A 73 -4.57 -8.29 -17.62
N THR A 74 -5.62 -7.60 -18.05
CA THR A 74 -6.63 -8.14 -18.98
C THR A 74 -6.29 -7.95 -20.45
N THR A 75 -5.49 -6.93 -20.79
CA THR A 75 -5.14 -6.60 -22.17
C THR A 75 -3.63 -6.57 -22.36
N PRO A 76 -3.10 -6.82 -23.58
CA PRO A 76 -1.67 -6.76 -23.85
C PRO A 76 -1.06 -5.39 -23.55
N VAL A 77 -1.87 -4.33 -23.67
CA VAL A 77 -1.47 -2.96 -23.31
C VAL A 77 -1.19 -2.84 -21.82
N LEU A 78 -2.09 -3.37 -20.98
CA LEU A 78 -1.92 -3.34 -19.52
C LEU A 78 -0.74 -4.22 -19.09
N TRP A 79 -0.48 -5.33 -19.77
CA TRP A 79 0.75 -6.12 -19.59
C TRP A 79 1.99 -5.29 -19.92
N GLY A 80 2.00 -4.54 -21.03
CA GLY A 80 3.11 -3.67 -21.40
C GLY A 80 3.35 -2.54 -20.38
N VAL A 81 2.28 -1.87 -19.95
CA VAL A 81 2.36 -0.85 -18.88
C VAL A 81 2.87 -1.45 -17.58
N GLY A 82 2.35 -2.61 -17.18
CA GLY A 82 2.77 -3.32 -15.99
C GLY A 82 4.25 -3.70 -16.00
N ALA A 83 4.73 -4.27 -17.12
CA ALA A 83 6.14 -4.63 -17.28
C ALA A 83 7.06 -3.40 -17.24
N GLY A 84 6.65 -2.29 -17.88
CA GLY A 84 7.38 -1.02 -17.82
C GLY A 84 7.48 -0.47 -16.40
N VAL A 85 6.36 -0.46 -15.67
CA VAL A 85 6.31 0.00 -14.28
C VAL A 85 7.11 -0.91 -13.34
N LEU A 86 7.03 -2.23 -13.53
CA LEU A 86 7.83 -3.19 -12.76
C LEU A 86 9.33 -2.92 -12.96
N GLY A 87 9.78 -2.77 -14.21
CA GLY A 87 11.17 -2.48 -14.54
C GLY A 87 11.64 -1.14 -13.97
N ALA A 88 10.83 -0.08 -14.11
CA ALA A 88 11.14 1.24 -13.57
C ALA A 88 11.25 1.22 -12.03
N SER A 89 10.30 0.56 -11.35
CA SER A 89 10.32 0.41 -9.90
C SER A 89 11.54 -0.39 -9.43
N LEU A 90 11.90 -1.50 -10.11
CA LEU A 90 13.11 -2.25 -9.79
C LEU A 90 14.40 -1.45 -10.05
N ALA A 91 14.40 -0.53 -11.01
CA ALA A 91 15.49 0.41 -11.26
C ALA A 91 15.55 1.57 -10.24
N GLY A 92 14.64 1.64 -9.27
CA GLY A 92 14.62 2.66 -8.22
C GLY A 92 13.87 3.94 -8.57
N VAL A 93 13.04 3.93 -9.62
CA VAL A 93 12.13 5.05 -9.91
C VAL A 93 11.02 5.08 -8.86
N GLY A 94 10.78 6.25 -8.28
CA GLY A 94 9.79 6.42 -7.20
C GLY A 94 8.37 5.95 -7.59
N GLU A 95 7.66 5.41 -6.61
CA GLU A 95 6.36 4.73 -6.79
C GLU A 95 5.29 5.67 -7.34
N ILE A 96 5.30 6.94 -6.91
CA ILE A 96 4.37 7.97 -7.38
C ILE A 96 4.58 8.23 -8.87
N VAL A 97 5.84 8.33 -9.31
CA VAL A 97 6.19 8.57 -10.71
C VAL A 97 5.81 7.36 -11.55
N CYS A 98 6.10 6.15 -11.06
CA CYS A 98 5.69 4.90 -11.67
C CYS A 98 4.15 4.81 -11.87
N LEU A 99 3.35 5.13 -10.84
CA LEU A 99 1.89 5.14 -10.98
C LEU A 99 1.39 6.20 -11.97
N ALA A 100 1.91 7.43 -11.88
CA ALA A 100 1.49 8.52 -12.74
C ALA A 100 1.82 8.25 -14.20
N THR A 101 3.06 7.82 -14.49
CA THR A 101 3.51 7.49 -15.84
C THR A 101 2.77 6.28 -16.43
N GLY A 102 2.52 5.24 -15.63
CA GLY A 102 1.75 4.08 -16.09
C GLY A 102 0.31 4.44 -16.43
N GLY A 103 -0.35 5.26 -15.59
CA GLY A 103 -1.69 5.79 -15.86
C GLY A 103 -1.76 6.61 -17.15
N LEU A 104 -0.82 7.55 -17.32
CA LEU A 104 -0.74 8.39 -18.52
C LEU A 104 -0.43 7.57 -19.79
N ALA A 105 0.49 6.61 -19.72
CA ALA A 105 0.81 5.71 -20.83
C ALA A 105 -0.42 4.92 -21.30
N GLY A 106 -1.22 4.41 -20.36
CA GLY A 106 -2.48 3.74 -20.68
C GLY A 106 -3.49 4.63 -21.42
N THR A 107 -3.63 5.89 -20.98
CA THR A 107 -4.52 6.86 -21.66
C THR A 107 -4.02 7.27 -23.04
N ALA A 108 -2.70 7.47 -23.19
CA ALA A 108 -2.09 7.84 -24.46
C ALA A 108 -2.29 6.72 -25.50
N TRP A 109 -2.18 5.46 -25.07
CA TRP A 109 -2.44 4.32 -25.94
C TRP A 109 -3.88 4.26 -26.43
N THR A 110 -4.87 4.47 -25.54
CA THR A 110 -6.29 4.47 -25.96
C THR A 110 -6.66 5.65 -26.86
N MET A 111 -6.03 6.80 -26.66
CA MET A 111 -6.12 7.93 -27.60
C MET A 111 -5.51 7.60 -28.97
N TRP A 112 -4.32 7.00 -29.00
CA TRP A 112 -3.65 6.59 -30.23
C TRP A 112 -4.50 5.59 -31.02
N ASN A 113 -5.05 4.58 -30.34
CA ASN A 113 -5.83 3.54 -31.00
C ASN A 113 -7.18 4.06 -31.53
N LYS A 114 -7.82 5.02 -30.82
CA LYS A 114 -9.04 5.70 -31.31
C LYS A 114 -8.79 6.69 -32.45
N ARG A 115 -7.61 7.31 -32.51
CA ARG A 115 -7.19 8.10 -33.68
C ARG A 115 -7.05 7.24 -34.94
N ARG A 116 -6.64 5.97 -34.79
CA ARG A 116 -6.63 4.98 -35.89
C ARG A 116 -8.03 4.52 -36.32
N THR A 117 -9.05 4.67 -35.49
CA THR A 117 -10.45 4.28 -35.80
C THR A 117 -11.39 5.46 -36.08
N GLY A 118 -10.86 6.64 -36.43
CA GLY A 118 -11.64 7.68 -37.12
C GLY A 118 -12.61 8.50 -36.27
N VAL A 119 -12.45 8.57 -34.94
CA VAL A 119 -13.26 9.48 -34.11
C VAL A 119 -12.40 10.65 -33.61
N GLN A 120 -12.62 11.79 -34.26
CA GLN A 120 -11.99 13.08 -33.97
C GLN A 120 -12.63 13.69 -32.72
N GLY A 121 -12.18 13.26 -31.54
CA GLY A 121 -12.52 13.88 -30.26
C GLY A 121 -11.38 14.78 -29.79
N SER A 122 -11.66 16.08 -29.67
CA SER A 122 -10.72 17.13 -29.25
C SER A 122 -9.95 16.72 -27.99
N GLY A 123 -8.64 16.59 -28.14
CA GLY A 123 -7.72 16.19 -27.08
C GLY A 123 -7.54 17.31 -26.06
N ALA A 124 -8.35 17.30 -25.01
CA ALA A 124 -8.00 17.98 -23.77
C ALA A 124 -6.94 17.14 -23.05
N MET A 125 -5.69 17.37 -23.43
CA MET A 125 -4.52 16.82 -22.75
C MET A 125 -4.40 17.55 -21.40
N LEU A 126 -5.02 17.00 -20.36
CA LEU A 126 -4.74 17.40 -18.98
C LEU A 126 -3.37 16.83 -18.61
N TRP A 127 -2.33 17.51 -19.10
CA TRP A 127 -1.03 17.47 -18.44
C TRP A 127 -1.23 18.01 -17.03
N MET A 128 -1.48 17.13 -16.07
CA MET A 128 -1.09 17.45 -14.70
C MET A 128 0.42 17.38 -14.68
N ALA A 129 1.06 18.51 -14.96
CA ALA A 129 2.42 18.74 -14.51
C ALA A 129 2.39 18.52 -13.00
N ALA A 130 2.90 17.37 -12.56
CA ALA A 130 3.15 17.15 -11.15
C ALA A 130 4.14 18.26 -10.74
N PRO A 131 3.79 19.15 -9.80
CA PRO A 131 4.76 20.11 -9.33
C PRO A 131 5.89 19.32 -8.70
N THR A 132 7.07 19.38 -9.31
CA THR A 132 8.31 18.94 -8.69
C THR A 132 8.63 19.93 -7.58
N LEU A 133 7.92 19.81 -6.46
CA LEU A 133 8.30 20.49 -5.22
C LEU A 133 9.61 19.84 -4.78
N ALA A 134 10.73 20.49 -5.13
CA ALA A 134 12.02 20.26 -4.53
C ALA A 134 11.84 20.39 -3.01
N ALA A 135 11.94 19.26 -2.31
CA ALA A 135 11.84 19.24 -0.87
C ALA A 135 13.11 19.87 -0.29
N ALA A 136 12.92 20.92 0.51
CA ALA A 136 13.96 21.48 1.35
C ALA A 136 14.56 20.37 2.23
N THR A 137 15.88 20.24 2.19
CA THR A 137 16.69 19.34 2.99
C THR A 137 16.74 19.82 4.44
N GLY A 138 15.66 19.58 5.17
CA GLY A 138 15.66 19.62 6.63
C GLY A 138 16.26 18.33 7.18
N SER A 139 17.49 18.39 7.67
CA SER A 139 18.30 17.31 8.22
C SER A 139 17.85 16.88 9.63
N GLY A 140 16.58 16.52 9.78
CA GLY A 140 16.03 15.95 11.00
C GLY A 140 14.69 15.25 10.77
N ILE A 141 14.44 14.18 11.52
CA ILE A 141 13.12 13.53 11.53
C ILE A 141 12.15 14.49 12.22
N THR A 142 11.32 15.18 11.45
CA THR A 142 10.33 16.12 11.98
C THR A 142 8.93 15.54 11.92
N LEU A 143 8.09 15.91 12.89
CA LEU A 143 6.67 15.53 12.93
C LEU A 143 5.93 15.98 11.65
N ALA A 144 6.25 17.19 11.18
CA ALA A 144 5.71 17.75 9.95
C ALA A 144 6.20 16.98 8.71
N GLY A 145 7.47 16.58 8.66
CA GLY A 145 8.01 15.75 7.58
C GLY A 145 7.32 14.39 7.50
N LEU A 146 7.14 13.72 8.64
CA LEU A 146 6.41 12.46 8.75
C LEU A 146 4.95 12.63 8.27
N GLY A 147 4.26 13.66 8.79
CA GLY A 147 2.89 13.97 8.41
C GLY A 147 2.73 14.25 6.92
N LEU A 148 3.64 15.03 6.33
CA LEU A 148 3.61 15.30 4.89
C LEU A 148 3.88 14.05 4.05
N SER A 149 4.80 13.16 4.46
CA SER A 149 5.02 11.90 3.77
C SER A 149 3.77 11.02 3.80
N PHE A 150 3.15 10.83 4.97
CA PHE A 150 1.91 10.05 5.07
C PHE A 150 0.72 10.70 4.38
N LEU A 151 0.63 12.02 4.38
CA LEU A 151 -0.40 12.76 3.66
C LEU A 151 -0.27 12.56 2.15
N LYS A 152 0.96 12.63 1.63
CA LYS A 152 1.26 12.36 0.21
C LYS A 152 0.91 10.91 -0.14
N ILE A 153 1.32 9.94 0.69
CA ILE A 153 0.99 8.54 0.48
C ILE A 153 -0.53 8.35 0.48
N GLY A 154 -1.24 8.87 1.48
CA GLY A 154 -2.71 8.77 1.57
C GLY A 154 -3.46 9.44 0.42
N ALA A 155 -2.89 10.48 -0.18
CA ALA A 155 -3.46 11.18 -1.34
C ALA A 155 -3.27 10.40 -2.65
N VAL A 156 -2.15 9.70 -2.80
CA VAL A 156 -1.79 8.99 -4.05
C VAL A 156 -2.19 7.52 -4.00
N LEU A 157 -2.35 6.94 -2.80
CA LEU A 157 -2.65 5.54 -2.62
C LEU A 157 -3.94 5.17 -3.33
N TYR A 158 -3.80 4.32 -4.34
CA TYR A 158 -4.90 3.80 -5.13
C TYR A 158 -4.84 2.28 -5.19
N GLY A 159 -6.01 1.64 -5.18
CA GLY A 159 -6.14 0.18 -5.22
C GLY A 159 -6.24 -0.44 -3.83
N SER A 160 -5.51 -1.52 -3.61
CA SER A 160 -5.60 -2.30 -2.38
C SER A 160 -4.72 -1.74 -1.26
N GLY A 161 -5.03 -2.09 -0.01
CA GLY A 161 -4.17 -1.79 1.14
C GLY A 161 -2.75 -2.34 1.02
N TYR A 162 -2.49 -3.30 0.12
CA TYR A 162 -1.15 -3.84 -0.14
C TYR A 162 -0.27 -2.93 -0.99
N VAL A 163 -0.85 -2.01 -1.77
CA VAL A 163 -0.08 -1.00 -2.51
C VAL A 163 0.65 -0.08 -1.54
N LEU A 164 0.11 0.13 -0.33
CA LEU A 164 0.76 0.88 0.73
C LEU A 164 2.15 0.33 1.04
N VAL A 165 2.34 -0.99 0.98
CA VAL A 165 3.64 -1.62 1.25
C VAL A 165 4.71 -1.10 0.30
N ALA A 166 4.37 -0.88 -0.97
CA ALA A 166 5.30 -0.32 -1.94
C ALA A 166 5.72 1.10 -1.59
N PHE A 167 4.74 1.94 -1.22
CA PHE A 167 5.02 3.32 -0.82
C PHE A 167 5.81 3.43 0.48
N LEU A 168 5.53 2.56 1.47
CA LEU A 168 6.28 2.54 2.72
C LEU A 168 7.71 2.06 2.52
N GLN A 169 7.92 1.05 1.66
CA GLN A 169 9.26 0.59 1.28
C GLN A 169 10.06 1.73 0.63
N GLY A 170 9.55 2.31 -0.46
CA GLY A 170 10.26 3.36 -1.20
C GLY A 170 10.54 4.59 -0.35
N GLU A 171 9.55 5.09 0.39
CA GLU A 171 9.69 6.33 1.17
C GLU A 171 10.50 6.13 2.45
N PHE A 172 10.18 5.13 3.26
CA PHE A 172 10.71 5.02 4.63
C PHE A 172 11.89 4.05 4.78
N VAL A 173 12.05 3.09 3.86
CA VAL A 173 13.20 2.18 3.85
C VAL A 173 14.25 2.69 2.87
N ASP A 174 13.89 2.88 1.60
CA ASP A 174 14.86 3.14 0.52
C ASP A 174 15.33 4.60 0.50
N ASN A 175 14.41 5.58 0.49
CA ASN A 175 14.74 7.00 0.34
C ASN A 175 15.22 7.65 1.65
N ARG A 176 14.49 7.44 2.74
CA ARG A 176 14.76 8.10 4.03
C ARG A 176 15.58 7.28 5.00
N GLY A 177 15.57 5.95 4.86
CA GLY A 177 16.23 5.04 5.81
C GLY A 177 15.71 5.15 7.25
N TRP A 178 14.47 5.61 7.44
CA TRP A 178 13.85 5.76 8.76
C TRP A 178 13.41 4.43 9.36
N LEU A 179 13.20 3.41 8.50
CA LEU A 179 12.84 2.07 8.90
C LEU A 179 13.80 1.06 8.31
N THR A 180 14.05 0.01 9.08
CA THR A 180 14.65 -1.22 8.57
C THR A 180 13.62 -2.04 7.79
N GLN A 181 14.12 -2.91 6.93
CA GLN A 181 13.30 -3.89 6.21
C GLN A 181 12.45 -4.75 7.14
N GLN A 182 13.02 -5.10 8.30
CA GLN A 182 12.36 -5.89 9.34
C GLN A 182 11.22 -5.11 9.98
N GLN A 183 11.45 -3.86 10.39
CA GLN A 183 10.39 -3.03 10.97
C GLN A 183 9.22 -2.84 10.01
N LEU A 184 9.48 -2.76 8.70
CA LEU A 184 8.40 -2.69 7.71
C LEU A 184 7.59 -4.00 7.67
N LEU A 185 8.25 -5.16 7.60
CA LEU A 185 7.56 -6.46 7.59
C LEU A 185 6.76 -6.69 8.88
N ASP A 186 7.31 -6.31 10.02
CA ASP A 186 6.65 -6.37 11.32
C ASP A 186 5.43 -5.43 11.35
N ALA A 187 5.57 -4.20 10.85
CA ALA A 187 4.45 -3.26 10.75
C ALA A 187 3.30 -3.83 9.91
N ILE A 188 3.62 -4.47 8.77
CA ILE A 188 2.63 -5.10 7.89
C ILE A 188 2.00 -6.31 8.58
N ALA A 189 2.78 -7.12 9.29
CA ALA A 189 2.26 -8.24 10.09
C ALA A 189 1.19 -7.76 11.07
N VAL A 190 1.51 -6.70 11.81
CA VAL A 190 0.61 -6.09 12.80
C VAL A 190 -0.62 -5.49 12.14
N GLY A 191 -0.46 -4.76 11.04
CA GLY A 191 -1.58 -4.16 10.30
C GLY A 191 -2.53 -5.18 9.69
N GLN A 192 -2.04 -6.38 9.37
CA GLN A 192 -2.84 -7.49 8.84
C GLN A 192 -3.49 -8.34 9.94
N PHE A 193 -2.86 -8.39 11.11
CA PHE A 193 -3.42 -9.04 12.29
C PHE A 193 -4.52 -8.20 12.94
N THR A 194 -4.43 -6.87 12.83
CA THR A 194 -5.37 -5.95 13.44
C THR A 194 -6.68 -5.87 12.63
N PRO A 195 -7.86 -6.03 13.25
CA PRO A 195 -9.12 -5.85 12.55
C PRO A 195 -9.28 -4.40 12.09
N GLY A 196 -9.59 -4.21 10.80
CA GLY A 196 -9.85 -2.90 10.22
C GLY A 196 -9.05 -2.66 8.93
N PRO A 197 -8.74 -1.39 8.61
CA PRO A 197 -7.98 -1.07 7.42
C PRO A 197 -6.52 -1.45 7.58
N VAL A 198 -5.93 -2.04 6.53
CA VAL A 198 -4.48 -2.30 6.42
C VAL A 198 -3.65 -1.02 6.59
N LEU A 199 -4.24 0.15 6.28
CA LEU A 199 -3.65 1.46 6.50
C LEU A 199 -3.33 1.74 7.98
N SER A 200 -3.91 1.00 8.93
CA SER A 200 -3.51 1.05 10.35
C SER A 200 -2.02 0.79 10.57
N THR A 201 -1.35 0.09 9.65
CA THR A 201 0.12 -0.07 9.58
C THR A 201 0.87 1.26 9.70
N ALA A 202 0.31 2.36 9.18
CA ALA A 202 0.87 3.71 9.32
C ALA A 202 1.00 4.16 10.78
N THR A 203 0.09 3.72 11.65
CA THR A 203 0.14 3.98 13.10
C THR A 203 1.38 3.34 13.72
N PHE A 204 1.64 2.06 13.37
CA PHE A 204 2.82 1.34 13.84
C PHE A 204 4.09 2.01 13.33
N VAL A 205 4.15 2.31 12.03
CA VAL A 205 5.30 2.99 11.43
C VAL A 205 5.54 4.35 12.08
N GLY A 206 4.51 5.18 12.23
CA GLY A 206 4.62 6.47 12.89
C GLY A 206 5.10 6.33 14.34
N PHE A 207 4.64 5.31 15.06
CA PHE A 207 5.13 4.99 16.40
C PHE A 207 6.63 4.66 16.41
N GLN A 208 7.10 3.83 15.48
CA GLN A 208 8.53 3.47 15.46
C GLN A 208 9.45 4.65 15.12
N ILE A 209 8.96 5.64 14.39
CA ILE A 209 9.79 6.77 13.94
C ILE A 209 9.79 7.90 14.99
N LEU A 210 8.64 8.28 15.55
CA LEU A 210 8.51 9.43 16.48
C LEU A 210 7.64 9.13 17.72
N GLY A 211 7.41 7.86 18.06
CA GLY A 211 6.59 7.46 19.22
C GLY A 211 5.12 7.83 19.07
N ILE A 212 4.45 8.09 20.20
CA ILE A 212 3.00 8.40 20.24
C ILE A 212 2.63 9.60 19.34
N PRO A 213 3.37 10.74 19.35
CA PRO A 213 3.10 11.84 18.43
C PRO A 213 3.21 11.42 16.95
N GLY A 214 4.19 10.57 16.63
CA GLY A 214 4.36 10.02 15.30
C GLY A 214 3.19 9.15 14.85
N ALA A 215 2.70 8.27 15.73
CA ALA A 215 1.53 7.44 15.48
C ALA A 215 0.29 8.28 15.15
N ILE A 216 -0.02 9.27 16.00
CA ILE A 216 -1.20 10.14 15.82
C ILE A 216 -1.12 10.89 14.49
N VAL A 217 0.02 11.50 14.19
CA VAL A 217 0.20 12.27 12.96
C VAL A 217 0.19 11.39 11.72
N ALA A 218 0.86 10.24 11.73
CA ALA A 218 0.87 9.30 10.62
C ALA A 218 -0.55 8.81 10.30
N THR A 219 -1.31 8.42 11.32
CA THR A 219 -2.70 7.98 11.18
C THR A 219 -3.59 9.11 10.64
N ALA A 220 -3.53 10.30 11.25
CA ALA A 220 -4.33 11.42 10.79
C ALA A 220 -4.01 11.77 9.33
N ALA A 221 -2.72 11.86 8.99
CA ALA A 221 -2.26 12.25 7.66
C ALA A 221 -2.62 11.23 6.59
N ILE A 222 -2.48 9.92 6.83
CA ILE A 222 -2.78 8.92 5.80
C ILE A 222 -4.28 8.79 5.51
N PHE A 223 -5.14 8.97 6.53
CA PHE A 223 -6.59 8.84 6.35
C PHE A 223 -7.27 10.14 5.90
N LEU A 224 -6.71 11.30 6.21
CA LEU A 224 -7.31 12.60 5.90
C LEU A 224 -7.70 12.79 4.42
N PRO A 225 -6.87 12.42 3.43
CA PRO A 225 -7.25 12.54 2.02
C PRO A 225 -8.51 11.75 1.67
N SER A 226 -8.74 10.59 2.30
CA SER A 226 -9.94 9.79 2.05
C SER A 226 -11.23 10.50 2.48
N PHE A 227 -11.21 11.22 3.61
CA PHE A 227 -12.34 12.04 4.05
C PHE A 227 -12.60 13.19 3.07
N VAL A 228 -11.54 13.88 2.66
CA VAL A 228 -11.61 14.99 1.70
C VAL A 228 -12.12 14.52 0.34
N TYR A 229 -11.61 13.40 -0.18
CA TYR A 229 -12.03 12.85 -1.47
C TYR A 229 -13.49 12.40 -1.46
N VAL A 230 -13.95 11.74 -0.40
CA VAL A 230 -15.37 11.35 -0.31
C VAL A 230 -16.26 12.60 -0.27
N ALA A 231 -15.87 13.62 0.49
CA ALA A 231 -16.64 14.86 0.59
C ALA A 231 -16.71 15.63 -0.74
N LEU A 232 -15.59 15.75 -1.45
CA LEU A 232 -15.47 16.60 -2.65
C LEU A 232 -15.85 15.86 -3.95
N LEU A 233 -15.42 14.61 -4.10
CA LEU A 233 -15.46 13.92 -5.38
C LEU A 233 -16.72 13.08 -5.59
N ASN A 234 -17.52 12.83 -4.55
CA ASN A 234 -18.75 12.03 -4.66
C ASN A 234 -19.70 12.49 -5.80
N PRO A 235 -20.03 13.79 -5.98
CA PRO A 235 -20.90 14.22 -7.08
C PRO A 235 -20.24 14.18 -8.47
N ILE A 236 -18.90 14.14 -8.53
CA ILE A 236 -18.12 14.26 -9.77
C ILE A 236 -17.72 12.88 -10.30
N LEU A 237 -17.44 11.92 -9.42
CA LEU A 237 -16.98 10.57 -9.78
C LEU A 237 -17.88 9.87 -10.81
N PRO A 238 -19.22 9.85 -10.66
CA PRO A 238 -20.09 9.19 -11.62
C PRO A 238 -20.04 9.81 -13.01
N ARG A 239 -19.75 11.11 -13.12
CA ARG A 239 -19.58 11.79 -14.41
C ARG A 239 -18.23 11.46 -15.04
N LEU A 240 -17.19 11.38 -14.22
CA LEU A 240 -15.83 11.09 -14.67
C LEU A 240 -15.70 9.65 -15.18
N GLN A 241 -16.34 8.69 -14.51
CA GLN A 241 -16.35 7.28 -14.90
C GLN A 241 -17.12 6.99 -16.20
N ARG A 242 -17.92 7.92 -16.71
CA ARG A 242 -18.54 7.79 -18.05
C ARG A 242 -17.55 8.08 -19.18
N ASN A 243 -16.43 8.75 -18.89
CA ASN A 243 -15.42 9.06 -19.89
C ASN A 243 -14.49 7.85 -20.11
N PRO A 244 -14.42 7.28 -21.34
CA PRO A 244 -13.58 6.11 -21.62
C PRO A 244 -12.08 6.35 -21.41
N TYR A 245 -11.61 7.60 -21.49
CA TYR A 245 -10.22 7.93 -21.18
C TYR A 245 -9.95 7.81 -19.67
N PHE A 246 -10.90 8.22 -18.83
CA PHE A 246 -10.75 8.11 -17.39
C PHE A 246 -10.81 6.66 -16.91
N THR A 247 -11.68 5.84 -17.48
CA THR A 247 -11.69 4.39 -17.16
C THR A 247 -10.39 3.72 -17.59
N SER A 248 -9.88 4.04 -18.79
CA SER A 248 -8.58 3.55 -19.25
C SER A 248 -7.41 4.00 -18.37
N PHE A 249 -7.47 5.23 -17.85
CA PHE A 249 -6.50 5.73 -16.87
C PHE A 249 -6.52 4.87 -15.61
N LEU A 250 -7.71 4.65 -15.03
CA LEU A 250 -7.87 3.87 -13.81
C LEU A 250 -7.45 2.40 -13.98
N ASP A 251 -7.73 1.80 -15.15
CA ASP A 251 -7.27 0.44 -15.46
C ASP A 251 -5.74 0.36 -15.50
N ALA A 252 -5.09 1.35 -16.14
CA ALA A 252 -3.65 1.44 -16.21
C ALA A 252 -3.00 1.75 -14.85
N VAL A 253 -3.60 2.61 -14.03
CA VAL A 253 -3.16 2.85 -12.64
C VAL A 253 -3.32 1.58 -11.80
N THR A 254 -4.39 0.80 -12.01
CA THR A 254 -4.58 -0.49 -11.32
C THR A 254 -3.49 -1.49 -11.69
N ALA A 255 -3.21 -1.65 -13.00
CA ALA A 255 -2.12 -2.49 -13.49
C ALA A 255 -0.74 -2.05 -12.95
N SER A 256 -0.50 -0.74 -12.93
CA SER A 256 0.73 -0.15 -12.37
C SER A 256 0.86 -0.42 -10.86
N SER A 257 -0.25 -0.31 -10.12
CA SER A 257 -0.27 -0.58 -8.67
C SER A 257 0.05 -2.05 -8.37
N VAL A 258 -0.47 -2.98 -9.18
CA VAL A 258 -0.12 -4.41 -9.04
C VAL A 258 1.34 -4.66 -9.40
N ALA A 259 1.86 -4.01 -10.44
CA ALA A 259 3.28 -4.07 -10.78
C ALA A 259 4.18 -3.57 -9.64
N LEU A 260 3.79 -2.50 -8.93
CA LEU A 260 4.51 -2.04 -7.74
C LEU A 260 4.48 -3.07 -6.60
N ILE A 261 3.32 -3.70 -6.33
CA ILE A 261 3.25 -4.78 -5.34
C ILE A 261 4.18 -5.93 -5.73
N MET A 262 4.22 -6.31 -7.01
CA MET A 262 5.14 -7.35 -7.50
C MET A 262 6.60 -6.95 -7.33
N ALA A 263 6.98 -5.73 -7.70
CA ALA A 263 8.35 -5.23 -7.53
C ALA A 263 8.79 -5.29 -6.07
N VAL A 264 7.92 -4.85 -5.17
CA VAL A 264 8.21 -4.86 -3.72
C VAL A 264 8.22 -6.28 -3.17
N THR A 265 7.35 -7.17 -3.65
CA THR A 265 7.42 -8.60 -3.28
C THR A 265 8.78 -9.20 -3.63
N VAL A 266 9.33 -8.88 -4.81
CA VAL A 266 10.67 -9.33 -5.22
C VAL A 266 11.76 -8.74 -4.31
N ARG A 267 11.70 -7.44 -4.01
CA ARG A 267 12.67 -6.81 -3.09
C ARG A 267 12.63 -7.42 -1.69
N LEU A 268 11.42 -7.59 -1.16
CA LEU A 268 11.19 -8.20 0.16
C LEU A 268 11.63 -9.67 0.19
N SER A 269 11.39 -10.44 -0.88
CA SER A 269 11.76 -11.85 -0.91
C SER A 269 13.27 -12.06 -0.90
N LEU A 270 14.02 -11.23 -1.64
CA LEU A 270 15.48 -11.29 -1.67
C LEU A 270 16.09 -10.99 -0.29
N ALA A 271 15.46 -10.11 0.49
CA ALA A 271 15.91 -9.77 1.84
C ALA A 271 15.44 -10.76 2.92
N ALA A 272 14.23 -11.32 2.77
CA ALA A 272 13.60 -12.15 3.79
C ALA A 272 13.94 -13.65 3.67
N ILE A 273 14.19 -14.16 2.45
CA ILE A 273 14.49 -15.57 2.21
C ILE A 273 16.01 -15.81 2.30
N ALA A 274 16.53 -15.77 3.52
CA ALA A 274 17.95 -16.01 3.79
C ALA A 274 18.28 -17.52 3.92
N SER A 275 17.27 -18.36 4.20
CA SER A 275 17.45 -19.78 4.52
C SER A 275 16.45 -20.66 3.79
N TRP A 276 16.81 -21.92 3.57
CA TRP A 276 15.91 -22.90 2.94
C TRP A 276 14.62 -23.10 3.75
N THR A 277 14.68 -22.98 5.08
CA THR A 277 13.52 -23.06 5.98
C THR A 277 12.56 -21.88 5.75
N SER A 278 13.09 -20.66 5.65
CA SER A 278 12.27 -19.48 5.34
C SER A 278 11.63 -19.56 3.95
N ALA A 279 12.32 -20.14 2.96
CA ALA A 279 11.77 -20.40 1.63
C ALA A 279 10.62 -21.40 1.69
N LEU A 280 10.80 -22.52 2.41
CA LEU A 280 9.78 -23.54 2.59
C LEU A 280 8.54 -22.99 3.30
N LEU A 281 8.73 -22.24 4.39
CA LEU A 281 7.62 -21.60 5.12
C LEU A 281 6.85 -20.62 4.22
N THR A 282 7.56 -19.82 3.42
CA THR A 282 6.92 -18.89 2.47
C THR A 282 6.09 -19.64 1.44
N LEU A 283 6.63 -20.71 0.85
CA LEU A 283 5.94 -21.51 -0.18
C LEU A 283 4.72 -22.22 0.40
N VAL A 284 4.83 -22.81 1.59
CA VAL A 284 3.72 -23.46 2.27
C VAL A 284 2.62 -22.44 2.60
N ALA A 285 2.98 -21.30 3.19
CA ALA A 285 2.04 -20.22 3.48
C ALA A 285 1.35 -19.71 2.22
N LEU A 286 2.10 -19.51 1.12
CA LEU A 286 1.57 -19.07 -0.16
C LEU A 286 0.59 -20.10 -0.74
N ALA A 287 0.93 -21.39 -0.69
CA ALA A 287 0.05 -22.47 -1.12
C ALA A 287 -1.23 -22.52 -0.27
N CYS A 288 -1.13 -22.37 1.06
CA CYS A 288 -2.28 -22.29 1.95
C CYS A 288 -3.23 -21.14 1.58
N ILE A 289 -2.69 -19.95 1.31
CA ILE A 289 -3.51 -18.78 0.95
C ILE A 289 -4.15 -18.98 -0.42
N VAL A 290 -3.38 -19.37 -1.43
CA VAL A 290 -3.86 -19.42 -2.83
C VAL A 290 -4.81 -20.60 -3.06
N ARG A 291 -4.53 -21.77 -2.46
CA ARG A 291 -5.31 -22.99 -2.70
C ARG A 291 -6.48 -23.18 -1.73
N PHE A 292 -6.32 -22.75 -0.48
CA PHE A 292 -7.29 -23.00 0.60
C PHE A 292 -7.95 -21.73 1.14
N ASN A 293 -7.57 -20.54 0.66
CA ASN A 293 -8.11 -19.25 1.10
C ASN A 293 -8.04 -19.05 2.63
N VAL A 294 -6.98 -19.55 3.26
CA VAL A 294 -6.76 -19.37 4.69
C VAL A 294 -6.64 -17.89 5.02
N ASN A 295 -7.30 -17.46 6.11
CA ASN A 295 -7.23 -16.08 6.56
C ASN A 295 -5.79 -15.68 6.93
N SER A 296 -5.37 -14.49 6.51
CA SER A 296 -4.05 -13.90 6.80
C SER A 296 -3.69 -13.95 8.28
N VAL A 297 -4.64 -13.77 9.20
CA VAL A 297 -4.41 -13.85 10.65
C VAL A 297 -3.82 -15.21 11.04
N TRP A 298 -4.40 -16.30 10.56
CA TRP A 298 -3.94 -17.66 10.87
C TRP A 298 -2.59 -17.97 10.23
N ILE A 299 -2.30 -17.40 9.06
CA ILE A 299 -1.01 -17.55 8.40
C ILE A 299 0.10 -16.85 9.18
N VAL A 300 -0.15 -15.63 9.68
CA VAL A 300 0.81 -14.89 10.50
C VAL A 300 1.06 -15.62 11.83
N LEU A 301 0.00 -16.06 12.52
CA LEU A 301 0.13 -16.81 13.78
C LEU A 301 0.83 -18.15 13.58
N GLY A 302 0.44 -18.92 12.56
CA GLY A 302 1.06 -20.20 12.22
C GLY A 302 2.53 -20.03 11.83
N GLY A 303 2.86 -18.98 11.08
CA GLY A 303 4.23 -18.62 10.74
C GLY A 303 5.06 -18.26 11.97
N ALA A 304 4.50 -17.49 12.91
CA ALA A 304 5.17 -17.14 14.17
C ALA A 304 5.49 -18.38 15.02
N VAL A 305 4.52 -19.29 15.17
CA VAL A 305 4.69 -20.53 15.93
C VAL A 305 5.68 -21.48 15.24
N ALA A 306 5.57 -21.65 13.92
CA ALA A 306 6.49 -22.47 13.15
C ALA A 306 7.92 -21.89 13.19
N GLY A 307 8.05 -20.57 13.15
CA GLY A 307 9.34 -19.88 13.35
C GLY A 307 9.93 -20.18 14.71
N TRP A 308 9.15 -20.04 15.80
CA TRP A 308 9.62 -20.37 17.14
C TRP A 308 10.07 -21.84 17.30
N ALA A 309 9.42 -22.77 16.58
CA ALA A 309 9.76 -24.19 16.66
C ALA A 309 10.98 -24.60 15.80
N ILE A 310 11.32 -23.83 14.76
CA ILE A 310 12.27 -24.23 13.70
C ILE A 310 13.50 -23.29 13.61
N LEU A 311 13.39 -22.02 14.03
CA LEU A 311 14.40 -20.96 13.90
C LEU A 311 14.95 -20.49 15.25
#